data_AF-A0A497KYE5-F1
#
_entry.id   AF-A0A497KYE5-F1
#
_cell.length_a   1.000
_cell.length_b   1.000
_cell.length_c   1.000
_cell.angle_alpha   90.00
_cell.angle_beta   90.00
_cell.angle_gamma   90.00
#
_symmetry.space_group_name_H-M   'P 1'
#
loop_
_entity.id
_entity.type
_entity.pdbx_description
1 polymer ?
#
loop_
_entity_poly.entity_id
_entity_poly.type
_entity_poly.pdbx_seq_one_letter_code
_entity_poly.pdbx_strand_id
1 'polypeptide(L)' 'MEILVGAGGWAYLETPKRDKLRAYAELFDFVEVNSTFYFYPRLSTVKG' A
#
# COMPACT_ATOMS: atom_id res chain seq x y z
N MET A 1 -0.02 -26.09 -1.12
CA MET A 1 -0.09 -24.80 -0.42
C MET A 1 0.86 -23.87 -1.15
N GLU A 2 0.33 -22.81 -1.73
CA GLU A 2 1.12 -21.82 -2.48
C GLU A 2 1.46 -20.67 -1.52
N ILE A 3 2.74 -20.28 -1.51
CA ILE A 3 3.22 -19.17 -0.67
C ILE A 3 3.28 -17.94 -1.56
N LEU A 4 2.49 -16.92 -1.22
CA LEU A 4 2.53 -15.63 -1.90
C LEU A 4 3.35 -14.64 -1.08
N VAL A 5 4.26 -13.93 -1.75
CA VAL A 5 5.13 -12.92 -1.15
C VAL A 5 4.73 -11.54 -1.68
N GLY A 6 4.70 -10.56 -0.79
CA GLY A 6 4.28 -9.19 -1.09
C GLY A 6 4.70 -8.20 0.00
N ALA A 7 4.14 -7.01 -0.05
CA ALA A 7 4.44 -5.89 0.84
C ALA A 7 3.16 -5.15 1.28
N GLY A 8 3.28 -4.35 2.33
CA GLY A 8 2.25 -3.43 2.81
C GLY A 8 2.09 -2.22 1.89
N GLY A 9 1.32 -2.39 0.82
CA GLY A 9 1.07 -1.38 -0.20
C GLY A 9 2.15 -1.28 -1.29
N TRP A 10 1.76 -0.71 -2.42
CA TRP A 10 2.59 -0.55 -3.62
C TRP A 10 2.99 0.91 -3.90
N ALA A 11 2.34 1.87 -3.26
CA ALA A 11 2.48 3.30 -3.55
C ALA A 11 3.90 3.84 -3.26
N TYR A 12 4.67 3.15 -2.42
CA TYR A 12 6.04 3.50 -2.06
C TYR A 12 7.08 2.97 -3.05
N LEU A 13 6.68 2.15 -4.05
CA LEU A 13 7.59 1.66 -5.07
C LEU A 13 8.16 2.85 -5.86
N GLU A 14 9.48 2.96 -5.89
CA GLU A 14 10.19 3.94 -6.71
C GLU A 14 10.22 3.44 -8.16
N THR A 15 9.41 4.06 -9.02
CA THR A 15 9.34 3.70 -10.44
C THR A 15 9.47 4.95 -11.32
N PRO A 16 10.20 4.85 -12.45
CA PRO A 16 10.31 5.96 -13.38
C PRO A 16 8.98 6.16 -14.13
N LYS A 17 8.20 7.20 -13.79
CA LYS A 17 6.96 7.65 -14.47
C LYS A 17 6.00 6.54 -14.93
N ARG A 18 5.99 5.37 -14.28
CA ARG A 18 5.10 4.25 -14.57
C ARG A 18 4.00 4.20 -13.51
N ASP A 19 2.88 3.59 -13.87
CA ASP A 19 1.87 3.24 -12.88
C ASP A 19 2.49 2.30 -11.83
N LYS A 20 2.42 2.72 -10.56
CA LYS A 20 3.11 2.02 -9.48
C LYS A 20 2.50 0.66 -9.17
N LEU A 21 1.18 0.51 -9.34
CA LEU A 21 0.52 -0.77 -9.09
C LEU A 21 0.91 -1.78 -10.17
N ARG A 22 0.93 -1.33 -11.43
CA ARG A 22 1.34 -2.16 -12.55
C ARG A 22 2.79 -2.60 -12.42
N ALA A 23 3.69 -1.68 -12.08
CA ALA A 23 5.09 -2.01 -11.86
C ALA A 23 5.30 -2.94 -10.64
N TYR A 24 4.46 -2.82 -9.60
CA TYR A 24 4.49 -3.70 -8.45
C TYR A 24 4.00 -5.12 -8.78
N ALA A 25 2.93 -5.24 -9.58
CA ALA A 25 2.37 -6.51 -10.03
C ALA A 25 3.31 -7.29 -10.98
N GLU A 26 4.34 -6.64 -11.54
CA GLU A 26 5.42 -7.32 -12.27
C GLU A 26 6.43 -8.00 -11.32
N LEU A 27 6.43 -7.66 -10.02
CA LEU A 27 7.40 -8.11 -9.03
C LEU A 27 6.80 -9.04 -7.97
N PHE A 28 5.54 -8.83 -7.61
CA PHE A 28 4.86 -9.54 -6.53
C PHE A 28 3.44 -9.92 -6.92
N ASP A 29 3.05 -11.15 -6.58
CA ASP A 29 1.71 -11.69 -6.83
C ASP A 29 0.71 -11.38 -5.71
N PHE A 30 1.15 -10.68 -4.66
CA PHE A 30 0.33 -10.32 -3.51
C PHE A 30 0.68 -8.92 -2.98
N VAL A 31 -0.33 -8.20 -2.47
CA VAL A 31 -0.14 -6.91 -1.80
C VAL A 31 -1.15 -6.77 -0.66
N GLU A 32 -0.69 -6.31 0.50
CA GLU A 32 -1.59 -5.97 1.61
C GLU A 32 -2.09 -4.54 1.45
N VAL A 33 -3.39 -4.33 1.59
CA VAL A 33 -4.03 -3.01 1.50
C VAL A 33 -4.68 -2.65 2.82
N ASN A 34 -4.24 -1.54 3.43
CA ASN A 34 -4.93 -0.96 4.58
C ASN A 34 -5.81 0.22 4.13
N SER A 35 -7.10 -0.03 3.91
CA SER A 35 -8.06 1.01 3.49
C SER A 35 -8.51 1.94 4.62
N THR A 36 -8.18 1.62 5.87
CA THR A 36 -8.56 2.39 7.07
C THR A 36 -7.58 3.49 7.44
N PHE A 37 -6.37 3.51 6.90
CA PHE A 37 -5.28 4.40 7.36
C PHE A 37 -5.23 5.79 6.71
N TYR A 38 -6.20 6.16 5.88
CA TYR A 38 -6.18 7.45 5.16
C TYR A 38 -7.13 8.53 5.69
N PHE A 39 -7.85 8.27 6.79
CA PHE A 39 -8.43 9.37 7.54
C PHE A 39 -7.35 9.94 8.48
N TYR A 40 -6.84 11.12 8.15
CA TYR A 40 -6.25 11.96 9.19
C TYR A 40 -7.32 12.14 10.26
N PRO A 41 -7.12 11.66 11.51
CA PRO A 41 -8.07 11.96 12.56
C PRO A 41 -8.15 13.48 12.67
N ARG A 42 -9.37 14.03 12.72
CA ARG A 42 -9.54 15.45 13.03
C ARG A 42 -8.82 15.69 14.35
N LEU A 43 -8.15 16.83 14.53
CA LEU A 43 -7.45 17.14 15.79
C LEU A 43 -8.37 17.01 17.03
N SER A 44 -9.69 17.11 16.84
CA SER A 44 -10.72 16.83 17.85
C SER A 44 -10.74 15.39 18.38
N THR A 45 -10.19 14.41 17.64
CA THR A 45 -10.09 13.00 18.06
C THR A 45 -8.92 12.76 19.02
N VAL A 46 -7.93 13.65 19.03
CA VAL A 46 -6.72 13.54 19.88
C VAL A 46 -6.84 14.39 21.15
N LYS A 47 -7.77 15.34 21.19
CA LYS A 47 -8.06 16.12 22.41
C LYS A 47 -8.99 15.30 23.32
N GLY A 48 -8.40 14.41 24.10
CA GLY A 48 -8.95 13.96 25.38
C GLY A 48 -8.77 15.01 26.46
#